data_AF-H5XN23-F1
#
_entry.id   AF-H5XN23-F1
#
_cell.length_a   1.000
_cell.length_b   1.000
_cell.length_c   1.000
_cell.angle_alpha   90.00
_cell.angle_beta   90.00
_cell.angle_gamma   90.00
#
_symmetry.space_group_name_H-M   'P 1'
#
loop_
_entity.id
_entity.type
_entity.pdbx_description
1 polymer ?
#
loop_
_entity_poly.entity_id
_entity_poly.type
_entity_poly.pdbx_seq_one_letter_code
_entity_poly.pdbx_strand_id
1 'polypeptide(L)'
;MRNIPVNLAGYRLRVVEPPTMKMRKDDAGREVVVTDREGATKFVVSLFAKVKGEKGEEIRVTLDTDPGEGLEEGDLVELVDARVNPYSFKNDRGETVSGIAFSAAGLKPLDG
;
A
#
# COMPACT_ATOMS: atom_id res chain seq x y z
N MET A 1 -3.62 13.20 10.71
CA MET A 1 -2.15 13.21 10.50
C MET A 1 -1.86 13.32 9.01
N ARG A 2 -0.73 13.93 8.66
CA ARG A 2 -0.38 14.30 7.27
C ARG A 2 0.48 13.19 6.65
N ASN A 3 0.32 12.93 5.35
CA ASN A 3 1.19 12.02 4.61
C ASN A 3 2.64 12.53 4.63
N ILE A 4 3.59 11.65 4.96
CA ILE A 4 5.03 11.92 5.02
C ILE A 4 5.68 11.21 3.83
N PRO A 5 6.35 11.94 2.91
CA PRO A 5 7.09 11.31 1.83
C PRO A 5 8.19 10.38 2.36
N VAL A 6 8.40 9.25 1.71
CA VAL A 6 9.48 8.30 2.03
C VAL A 6 10.28 7.95 0.79
N ASN A 7 11.58 7.74 0.97
CA ASN A 7 12.48 7.26 -0.08
C ASN A 7 12.75 5.78 0.12
N LEU A 8 12.35 4.96 -0.85
CA LEU A 8 12.54 3.51 -0.86
C LEU A 8 13.52 3.04 -1.94
N ALA A 9 14.26 3.93 -2.60
CA ALA A 9 15.18 3.60 -3.69
C ALA A 9 16.32 2.64 -3.29
N GLY A 10 16.63 2.52 -1.99
CA GLY A 10 17.59 1.55 -1.47
C GLY A 10 17.04 0.14 -1.26
N TYR A 11 15.74 -0.06 -1.45
CA TYR A 11 15.05 -1.34 -1.22
C TYR A 11 14.69 -1.99 -2.54
N ARG A 12 14.93 -3.30 -2.65
CA ARG A 12 14.31 -4.11 -3.69
C ARG A 12 12.88 -4.41 -3.26
N LEU A 13 11.90 -3.88 -4.00
CA LEU A 13 10.49 -4.13 -3.77
C LEU A 13 10.01 -5.20 -4.76
N ARG A 14 9.51 -6.31 -4.23
CA ARG A 14 8.96 -7.42 -5.01
C ARG A 14 7.48 -7.57 -4.73
N VAL A 15 6.66 -7.75 -5.75
CA VAL A 15 5.23 -8.07 -5.59
C VAL A 15 5.08 -9.44 -4.93
N VAL A 16 4.32 -9.49 -3.84
CA VAL A 16 3.91 -10.73 -3.15
C VAL A 16 2.44 -11.02 -3.43
N GLU A 17 1.61 -9.99 -3.37
CA GLU A 17 0.22 -10.08 -3.84
C GLU A 17 0.02 -9.02 -4.93
N PRO A 18 -0.42 -9.42 -6.13
CA PRO A 18 -0.71 -8.49 -7.22
C PRO A 18 -1.68 -7.38 -6.80
N PRO A 19 -1.61 -6.20 -7.44
CA PRO A 19 -2.53 -5.13 -7.12
C PRO A 19 -4.00 -5.51 -7.37
N THR A 20 -4.86 -5.19 -6.42
CA THR A 20 -6.32 -5.41 -6.52
C THR A 20 -7.09 -4.18 -6.07
N MET A 21 -8.35 -4.06 -6.48
CA MET A 21 -9.24 -3.03 -5.93
C MET A 21 -9.32 -3.16 -4.41
N LYS A 22 -9.10 -2.05 -3.70
CA LYS A 22 -9.16 -2.05 -2.25
C LYS A 22 -10.61 -2.09 -1.81
N MET A 23 -10.97 -3.14 -1.09
CA MET A 23 -12.31 -3.31 -0.53
C MET A 23 -12.31 -2.95 0.96
N ARG A 24 -13.45 -2.46 1.47
CA ARG A 24 -13.73 -2.34 2.90
C ARG A 24 -15.16 -2.80 3.19
N LYS A 25 -15.46 -3.11 4.45
CA LYS A 25 -16.85 -3.31 4.88
C LYS A 25 -17.49 -1.98 5.22
N ASP A 26 -18.74 -1.78 4.79
CA ASP A 26 -19.59 -0.67 5.25
C ASP A 26 -20.24 -1.00 6.61
N ASP A 27 -21.02 -0.07 7.16
CA ASP A 27 -21.69 -0.25 8.46
C ASP A 27 -22.72 -1.40 8.45
N ALA A 28 -23.20 -1.79 7.26
CA ALA A 28 -24.07 -2.95 7.06
C ALA A 28 -23.29 -4.26 6.83
N GLY A 29 -21.96 -4.22 6.90
CA GLY A 29 -21.07 -5.37 6.72
C GLY A 29 -20.84 -5.79 5.26
N ARG A 30 -21.30 -5.01 4.28
CA ARG A 30 -21.16 -5.30 2.85
C ARG A 30 -19.80 -4.84 2.35
N GLU A 31 -19.20 -5.60 1.43
CA GLU A 31 -17.97 -5.18 0.77
C GLU A 31 -18.24 -4.06 -0.23
N VAL A 32 -17.54 -2.94 -0.06
CA VAL A 32 -17.60 -1.77 -0.92
C VAL A 32 -16.20 -1.35 -1.35
N VAL A 33 -16.10 -0.86 -2.58
CA VAL A 33 -14.84 -0.33 -3.13
C VAL A 33 -14.44 0.91 -2.34
N VAL A 34 -13.17 1.00 -1.98
CA VAL A 34 -12.59 2.19 -1.35
C VAL A 34 -12.28 3.21 -2.43
N THR A 35 -12.87 4.40 -2.30
CA THR A 35 -12.57 5.56 -3.14
C THR A 35 -12.02 6.70 -2.29
N ASP A 36 -11.34 7.66 -2.91
CA ASP A 36 -11.08 8.95 -2.26
C ASP A 36 -12.29 9.89 -2.33
N ARG A 37 -12.06 11.14 -1.89
CA ARG A 37 -13.06 12.21 -1.83
C ARG A 37 -13.56 12.63 -3.22
N GLU A 38 -12.77 12.43 -4.26
CA GLU A 38 -13.12 12.75 -5.64
C GLU A 38 -13.77 11.55 -6.35
N GLY A 39 -13.86 10.40 -5.67
CA GLY A 39 -14.46 9.18 -6.19
C GLY A 39 -13.48 8.27 -6.92
N ALA A 40 -12.17 8.56 -6.91
CA ALA A 40 -11.19 7.70 -7.55
C ALA A 40 -10.97 6.43 -6.73
N THR A 41 -11.09 5.27 -7.39
CA THR A 41 -10.87 3.95 -6.80
C THR A 41 -9.43 3.81 -6.31
N LYS A 42 -9.28 3.26 -5.09
CA LYS A 42 -7.98 2.89 -4.54
C LYS A 42 -7.70 1.43 -4.77
N PHE A 43 -6.41 1.14 -4.94
CA PHE A 43 -5.91 -0.21 -5.10
C PHE A 43 -5.01 -0.57 -3.94
N VAL A 44 -4.74 -1.85 -3.76
CA VAL A 44 -3.83 -2.34 -2.74
C VAL A 44 -2.94 -3.42 -3.31
N VAL A 45 -1.64 -3.34 -3.00
CA VAL A 45 -0.60 -4.29 -3.39
C VAL A 45 0.19 -4.69 -2.14
N SER A 46 0.63 -5.94 -2.08
CA SER A 46 1.53 -6.40 -1.02
C SER A 46 2.93 -6.58 -1.60
N LEU A 47 3.92 -5.92 -1.00
CA LEU A 47 5.30 -5.89 -1.47
C LEU A 47 6.23 -6.45 -0.41
N PHE A 48 7.22 -7.24 -0.83
CA PHE A 48 8.35 -7.60 0.02
C PHE A 48 9.48 -6.60 -0.21
N ALA A 49 9.76 -5.78 0.79
CA ALA A 49 10.83 -4.79 0.78
C ALA A 49 12.09 -5.38 1.40
N LYS A 50 13.21 -5.37 0.67
CA LYS A 50 14.48 -5.94 1.15
C LYS A 50 15.70 -5.13 0.74
N VAL A 51 16.57 -4.90 1.72
CA VAL A 51 17.96 -4.44 1.51
C VAL A 51 18.89 -5.65 1.48
N LYS A 52 19.94 -5.60 0.65
CA LYS A 52 20.92 -6.68 0.55
C LYS A 52 21.65 -6.87 1.89
N GLY A 53 21.66 -8.10 2.39
CA GLY A 53 22.30 -8.44 3.67
C GLY A 53 21.41 -8.26 4.89
N GLU A 54 20.19 -7.75 4.73
CA GLU A 54 19.23 -7.55 5.81
C GLU A 54 18.00 -8.47 5.67
N LYS A 55 17.28 -8.64 6.78
CA LYS A 55 15.98 -9.31 6.75
C LYS A 55 14.98 -8.37 6.07
N GLY A 56 14.21 -8.91 5.12
CA GLY A 56 13.15 -8.15 4.46
C GLY A 56 11.86 -8.15 5.28
N GLU A 57 10.95 -7.25 4.90
CA GLU A 57 9.63 -7.09 5.51
C GLU A 57 8.56 -6.99 4.42
N GLU A 58 7.39 -7.57 4.69
CA GLU A 58 6.23 -7.40 3.84
C GLU A 58 5.48 -6.13 4.24
N ILE A 59 5.21 -5.28 3.26
CA ILE A 59 4.44 -4.04 3.42
C ILE A 59 3.23 -4.06 2.51
N ARG A 60 2.09 -3.60 3.06
CA ARG A 60 0.86 -3.44 2.29
C ARG A 60 0.69 -1.98 1.90
N VAL A 61 0.64 -1.70 0.61
CA VAL A 61 0.65 -0.34 0.07
C VAL A 61 -0.68 -0.03 -0.61
N THR A 62 -1.29 1.10 -0.25
CA THR A 62 -2.47 1.63 -0.95
C THR A 62 -2.05 2.50 -2.12
N LEU A 63 -2.55 2.24 -3.32
CA LEU A 63 -2.26 3.02 -4.52
C LEU A 63 -3.41 3.99 -4.80
N ASP A 64 -3.05 5.20 -5.23
CA ASP A 64 -4.02 6.25 -5.49
C ASP A 64 -4.71 6.12 -6.84
N THR A 65 -4.07 5.44 -7.80
CA THR A 65 -4.59 5.19 -9.14
C THR A 65 -4.50 3.71 -9.49
N ASP A 66 -5.16 3.34 -10.59
CA ASP A 66 -5.01 2.04 -11.21
C ASP A 66 -3.52 1.82 -11.60
N PRO A 67 -2.89 0.72 -11.14
CA PRO A 67 -1.51 0.38 -11.50
C PRO A 67 -1.35 -0.20 -12.91
N GLY A 68 -2.45 -0.42 -13.63
CA GLY A 68 -2.45 -1.07 -14.94
C GLY A 68 -2.48 -2.60 -14.84
N GLU A 69 -2.50 -3.24 -16.01
CA GLU A 69 -2.50 -4.70 -16.13
C GLU A 69 -1.08 -5.27 -16.16
N GLY A 70 -0.95 -6.56 -15.84
CA GLY A 70 0.27 -7.33 -16.09
C GLY A 70 1.32 -7.36 -14.97
N LEU A 71 1.00 -6.84 -13.77
CA LEU A 71 1.83 -7.04 -12.59
C LEU A 71 1.47 -8.37 -11.90
N GLU A 72 2.45 -9.26 -11.78
CA GLU A 72 2.31 -10.58 -11.18
C GLU A 72 3.17 -10.74 -9.92
N GLU A 73 2.93 -11.81 -9.16
CA GLU A 73 3.79 -12.17 -8.04
C GLU A 73 5.22 -12.40 -8.53
N GLY A 74 6.20 -11.81 -7.82
CA GLY A 74 7.62 -11.92 -8.17
C GLY A 74 8.18 -10.71 -8.90
N ASP A 75 7.33 -9.90 -9.53
CA ASP A 75 7.74 -8.71 -10.27
C ASP A 75 8.43 -7.69 -9.38
N LEU A 76 9.40 -6.97 -9.97
CA LEU A 76 10.09 -5.87 -9.31
C LEU A 76 9.42 -4.56 -9.68
N VAL A 77 9.27 -3.69 -8.69
CA VAL A 77 8.58 -2.42 -8.87
C VAL A 77 9.27 -1.29 -8.11
N GLU A 78 9.03 -0.06 -8.56
CA GLU A 78 9.23 1.15 -7.78
C GLU A 78 7.87 1.76 -7.41
N LEU A 79 7.81 2.39 -6.24
CA LEU A 79 6.65 3.16 -5.81
C LEU A 79 6.80 4.62 -6.25
N VAL A 80 5.83 5.13 -7.00
CA VAL A 80 5.78 6.54 -7.42
C VAL A 80 5.18 7.37 -6.28
N ASP A 81 5.87 8.43 -5.85
CA ASP A 81 5.45 9.31 -4.75
C ASP A 81 5.05 8.55 -3.47
N ALA A 82 5.94 7.64 -3.04
CA ALA A 82 5.75 6.84 -1.84
C ALA A 82 5.60 7.70 -0.57
N ARG A 83 4.64 7.33 0.27
CA ARG A 83 4.24 8.06 1.47
C ARG A 83 3.90 7.11 2.59
N VAL A 84 4.12 7.56 3.82
CA VAL A 84 3.62 6.91 5.03
C VAL A 84 2.67 7.84 5.79
N ASN A 85 1.69 7.26 6.45
CA ASN A 85 0.79 7.96 7.35
C ASN A 85 0.77 7.23 8.70
N PRO A 86 1.43 7.78 9.73
CA PRO A 86 1.26 7.30 11.09
C PRO A 86 -0.17 7.51 11.54
N TYR A 87 -0.78 6.48 12.13
CA TYR A 87 -2.11 6.58 12.71
C TYR A 87 -2.11 6.13 14.16
N SER A 88 -3.05 6.68 14.92
CA SER A 88 -3.33 6.31 16.29
C SER A 88 -4.80 6.61 16.58
N PHE A 89 -5.55 5.61 17.04
CA PHE A 89 -6.96 5.76 17.38
C PHE A 89 -7.35 4.79 18.51
N LYS A 90 -8.53 5.01 19.10
CA LYS A 90 -9.13 4.12 20.08
C LYS A 90 -10.05 3.13 19.38
N ASN A 91 -9.85 1.83 19.59
CA ASN A 91 -10.78 0.81 19.08
C ASN A 91 -12.03 0.71 19.99
N ASP A 92 -13.00 -0.13 19.59
CA ASP A 92 -14.25 -0.34 20.33
C ASP A 92 -14.05 -0.92 21.75
N ARG A 93 -12.85 -1.43 22.05
CA ARG A 93 -12.46 -1.94 23.38
C ARG A 93 -11.76 -0.87 24.23
N GLY A 94 -11.60 0.35 23.74
CA GLY A 94 -10.89 1.44 24.42
C GLY A 94 -9.37 1.35 24.37
N GLU A 95 -8.82 0.40 23.61
CA GLU A 95 -7.38 0.21 23.45
C GLU A 95 -6.83 1.21 22.42
N THR A 96 -5.61 1.71 22.64
CA THR A 96 -4.94 2.54 21.65
C THR A 96 -4.32 1.64 20.59
N VAL A 97 -4.78 1.77 19.35
CA VAL A 97 -4.18 1.12 18.18
C VAL A 97 -3.39 2.17 17.43
N SER A 98 -2.10 1.92 17.23
CA SER A 98 -1.21 2.76 16.44
C SER A 98 -0.46 1.95 15.38
N GLY A 99 -0.07 2.60 14.30
CA GLY A 99 0.65 1.96 13.21
C GLY A 99 1.06 2.93 12.12
N ILE A 100 1.62 2.39 11.05
CA ILE A 100 2.02 3.13 9.86
C ILE A 100 1.31 2.54 8.66
N ALA A 101 0.59 3.37 7.90
CA ALA A 101 0.00 2.98 6.64
C ALA A 101 0.89 3.45 5.48
N PHE A 102 1.21 2.55 4.55
CA PHE A 102 1.96 2.88 3.32
C PHE A 102 0.99 3.23 2.19
N SER A 103 1.38 4.24 1.40
CA SER A 103 0.65 4.64 0.19
C SER A 103 1.60 5.13 -0.89
N ALA A 104 1.15 5.12 -2.14
CA ALA A 104 1.88 5.65 -3.29
C ALA A 104 0.89 6.16 -4.35
N ALA A 105 1.37 7.03 -5.24
CA ALA A 105 0.57 7.47 -6.38
C ALA A 105 0.29 6.30 -7.33
N GLY A 106 1.32 5.50 -7.61
CA GLY A 106 1.22 4.32 -8.46
C GLY A 106 2.46 3.44 -8.37
N LEU A 107 2.55 2.49 -9.29
CA LEU A 107 3.67 1.56 -9.44
C LEU A 107 4.35 1.78 -10.78
N LYS A 108 5.65 1.54 -10.80
CA LYS A 108 6.45 1.45 -12.02
C LYS A 108 7.14 0.10 -12.06
N PRO A 109 6.83 -0.79 -13.03
CA PRO A 109 7.58 -2.02 -13.22
C PRO A 109 9.07 -1.73 -13.47
N LEU A 110 9.93 -2.57 -12.92
CA LEU A 110 11.35 -2.60 -13.22
C LEU A 110 11.63 -3.79 -14.11
N ASP A 111 12.19 -3.54 -15.29
CA ASP A 111 12.76 -4.59 -16.12
C ASP A 111 13.92 -5.25 -15.35
N GLY A 112 13.79 -6.56 -15.11
CA GLY A 112 14.76 -7.37 -14.37
C GLY A 112 16.00 -7.72 -15.16
#